data_AF-A0AAV0N6S3-F1
#
_entry.id   AF-A0AAV0N6S3-F1
#
_cell.length_a   1.000
_cell.length_b   1.000
_cell.length_c   1.000
_cell.angle_alpha   90.00
_cell.angle_beta   90.00
_cell.angle_gamma   90.00
#
_symmetry.space_group_name_H-M   'P 1'
#
loop_
_entity.id
_entity.type
_entity.pdbx_description
1 polymer ?
#
loop_
_entity_poly.entity_id
_entity_poly.type
_entity_poly.pdbx_seq_one_letter_code
_entity_poly.pdbx_strand_id
1 'polypeptide(L)'
;MQNVVYSNVTDSVLPLPFSTGSTLSRLCQWGVTADLIEIDAGHEFNSAWSDINRAFRLLRPGGVMFGHDYFRMGDNRGVRRAVNLFAQIYGLRVQTDGEHWVIHTS
;
A
#
# COMPACT_ATOMS: atom_id res chain seq x y z
N MET A 1 -7.33 10.29 11.17
CA MET A 1 -8.76 10.67 11.07
C MET A 1 -9.10 12.01 11.74
N GLN A 2 -8.43 12.45 12.80
CA GLN A 2 -8.71 13.76 13.41
C GLN A 2 -8.58 14.93 12.41
N ASN A 3 -7.60 14.85 11.50
CA ASN A 3 -7.43 15.76 10.39
C ASN A 3 -8.63 15.81 9.42
N VAL A 4 -9.23 14.66 9.11
CA VAL A 4 -10.41 14.53 8.24
C VAL A 4 -11.63 15.19 8.88
N VAL A 5 -11.85 14.95 10.18
CA VAL A 5 -12.94 15.57 10.96
C VAL A 5 -12.75 17.08 11.03
N TYR A 6 -11.53 17.53 11.35
CA TYR A 6 -11.21 18.96 11.41
C TYR A 6 -11.42 19.66 10.06
N SER A 7 -11.13 18.95 8.95
CA SER A 7 -11.30 19.49 7.59
C SER A 7 -12.72 19.34 7.05
N ASN A 8 -13.65 18.76 7.81
CA ASN A 8 -15.04 18.51 7.41
C ASN A 8 -15.21 17.73 6.09
N VAL A 9 -14.37 16.70 5.87
CA VAL A 9 -14.40 15.86 4.66
C VAL A 9 -14.76 14.39 4.97
N THR A 10 -15.49 14.17 6.06
CA THR A 10 -15.89 12.82 6.51
C THR A 10 -16.78 12.10 5.49
N ASP A 11 -17.58 12.83 4.72
CA ASP A 11 -18.50 12.25 3.72
C ASP A 11 -17.77 11.66 2.50
N SER A 12 -16.47 11.95 2.34
CA SER A 12 -15.62 11.36 1.31
C SER A 12 -14.85 10.13 1.80
N VAL A 13 -15.10 9.68 3.04
CA VAL A 13 -14.42 8.52 3.64
C VAL A 13 -15.43 7.41 3.94
N LEU A 14 -15.19 6.23 3.37
CA LEU A 14 -15.97 5.04 3.65
C LEU A 14 -15.12 4.01 4.41
N PRO A 15 -15.35 3.81 5.72
CA PRO A 15 -14.69 2.75 6.47
C PRO A 15 -15.20 1.37 6.02
N LEU A 16 -14.28 0.43 5.78
CA LEU A 16 -14.61 -0.96 5.43
C LEU A 16 -14.14 -1.89 6.56
N PRO A 17 -15.04 -2.32 7.47
CA PRO A 17 -14.67 -3.07 8.68
C PRO A 17 -14.46 -4.57 8.41
N PHE A 18 -13.65 -4.89 7.39
CA PHE A 18 -13.29 -6.24 7.02
C PHE A 18 -11.77 -6.38 6.92
N SER A 19 -11.25 -7.60 6.94
CA SER A 19 -9.80 -7.82 6.79
C SER A 19 -9.30 -7.30 5.44
N THR A 20 -8.07 -6.76 5.43
CA THR A 20 -7.43 -6.18 4.23
C THR A 20 -7.50 -7.12 3.04
N GLY A 21 -7.16 -8.41 3.24
CA GLY A 21 -7.20 -9.42 2.19
C GLY A 21 -8.58 -9.64 1.56
N SER A 22 -9.64 -9.69 2.38
CA SER A 22 -11.02 -9.84 1.91
C SER A 22 -11.51 -8.58 1.20
N THR A 23 -11.22 -7.40 1.77
CA THR A 23 -11.58 -6.11 1.21
C THR A 23 -10.95 -5.89 -0.16
N LEU A 24 -9.62 -6.01 -0.28
CA LEU A 24 -8.92 -5.81 -1.56
C LEU A 24 -9.39 -6.81 -2.62
N SER A 25 -9.63 -8.06 -2.24
CA SER A 25 -10.16 -9.08 -3.17
C SER A 25 -11.54 -8.69 -3.68
N ARG A 26 -12.41 -8.18 -2.81
CA ARG A 26 -13.78 -7.80 -3.17
C ARG A 26 -13.83 -6.52 -4.01
N LEU A 27 -13.04 -5.51 -3.64
CA LEU A 27 -12.89 -4.27 -4.42
C LEU A 27 -12.39 -4.55 -5.84
N CYS A 28 -11.39 -5.44 -5.98
CA CYS A 28 -10.90 -5.88 -7.28
C CYS A 28 -12.01 -6.59 -8.10
N GLN A 29 -12.79 -7.49 -7.48
CA GLN A 29 -13.93 -8.14 -8.15
C GLN A 29 -15.03 -7.15 -8.58
N TRP A 30 -15.20 -6.05 -7.84
CA TRP A 30 -16.14 -4.98 -8.17
C TRP A 30 -15.62 -3.99 -9.21
N GLY A 31 -14.38 -4.15 -9.69
CA GLY A 31 -13.77 -3.23 -10.64
C GLY A 31 -13.41 -1.87 -10.03
N VAL A 32 -13.30 -1.79 -8.71
CA VAL A 32 -12.80 -0.57 -8.04
C VAL A 32 -11.31 -0.44 -8.33
N THR A 33 -10.92 0.77 -8.72
CA THR A 33 -9.53 1.12 -9.00
C THR A 33 -9.13 2.38 -8.24
N ALA A 34 -7.84 2.57 -8.04
CA ALA A 34 -7.28 3.70 -7.31
C ALA A 34 -6.10 4.33 -8.06
N ASP A 35 -6.02 5.65 -8.02
CA ASP A 35 -4.87 6.42 -8.50
C ASP A 35 -3.74 6.45 -7.46
N LEU A 36 -4.09 6.31 -6.18
CA LEU A 36 -3.19 6.38 -5.04
C LEU A 36 -3.55 5.33 -4.00
N ILE A 37 -2.58 4.55 -3.53
CA ILE A 37 -2.76 3.55 -2.47
C ILE A 37 -1.66 3.68 -1.42
N GLU A 38 -2.07 3.90 -0.16
CA GLU A 38 -1.22 3.79 1.01
C GLU A 38 -1.27 2.36 1.58
N ILE A 39 -0.11 1.80 1.93
CA ILE A 39 0.02 0.48 2.54
C ILE A 39 0.67 0.62 3.92
N ASP A 40 -0.15 0.45 4.94
CA ASP A 40 0.24 0.32 6.35
C ASP A 40 -0.06 -1.12 6.80
N ALA A 41 0.79 -2.04 6.34
CA ALA A 41 0.63 -3.48 6.58
C ALA A 41 1.34 -3.93 7.85
N GLY A 42 1.05 -5.16 8.30
CA GLY A 42 1.87 -5.80 9.32
C GLY A 42 3.35 -5.86 8.90
N HIS A 43 4.25 -5.74 9.88
CA HIS A 43 5.68 -5.53 9.60
C HIS A 43 6.40 -6.79 9.08
N GLU A 44 5.74 -7.95 9.14
CA GLU A 44 6.31 -9.21 8.68
C GLU A 44 6.22 -9.37 7.17
N PHE A 45 7.24 -9.99 6.59
CA PHE A 45 7.37 -10.19 5.13
C PHE A 45 6.07 -10.65 4.47
N ASN A 46 5.45 -11.71 4.99
CA ASN A 46 4.27 -12.33 4.37
C ASN A 46 3.05 -11.40 4.41
N SER A 47 2.91 -10.60 5.47
CA SER A 47 1.82 -9.64 5.59
C SER A 47 1.99 -8.52 4.58
N ALA A 48 3.15 -7.84 4.61
CA ALA A 48 3.48 -6.77 3.67
C ALA A 48 3.43 -7.27 2.21
N TRP A 49 3.99 -8.45 1.93
CA TRP A 49 3.98 -9.07 0.61
C TRP A 49 2.57 -9.31 0.08
N SER A 50 1.69 -9.89 0.90
CA SER A 50 0.30 -10.16 0.53
C SER A 50 -0.44 -8.85 0.23
N ASP A 51 -0.28 -7.83 1.09
CA ASP A 51 -1.01 -6.58 0.94
C ASP A 51 -0.53 -5.78 -0.27
N ILE A 52 0.79 -5.68 -0.48
CA ILE A 52 1.39 -5.04 -1.68
C ILE A 52 0.86 -5.69 -2.97
N ASN A 53 0.91 -7.02 -3.08
CA ASN A 53 0.47 -7.71 -4.29
C ASN A 53 -1.04 -7.58 -4.53
N ARG A 54 -1.86 -7.60 -3.47
CA ARG A 54 -3.32 -7.42 -3.60
C ARG A 54 -3.68 -5.98 -3.95
N ALA A 55 -3.06 -5.00 -3.30
CA ALA A 55 -3.27 -3.59 -3.53
C ALA A 55 -2.89 -3.19 -4.95
N PHE A 56 -1.76 -3.68 -5.46
CA PHE A 56 -1.30 -3.39 -6.81
C PHE A 56 -2.33 -3.74 -7.90
N ARG A 57 -3.17 -4.75 -7.69
CA ARG A 57 -4.24 -5.13 -8.63
C ARG A 57 -5.36 -4.10 -8.74
N LEU A 58 -5.48 -3.19 -7.79
CA LEU A 58 -6.44 -2.10 -7.81
C LEU A 58 -5.80 -0.81 -8.36
N LEU A 59 -4.47 -0.75 -8.44
CA LEU A 59 -3.77 0.45 -8.88
C LEU A 59 -3.93 0.64 -10.40
N ARG A 60 -4.32 1.84 -10.81
CA ARG A 60 -4.42 2.19 -12.23
C ARG A 60 -3.02 2.35 -12.84
N PRO A 61 -2.87 2.17 -14.17
CA PRO A 61 -1.66 2.60 -14.87
C PRO A 61 -1.38 4.09 -14.58
N GLY A 62 -0.12 4.44 -14.33
CA GLY A 62 0.27 5.77 -13.87
C GLY A 62 0.04 6.05 -12.37
N GLY A 63 -0.57 5.12 -11.64
CA GLY A 63 -0.88 5.28 -10.21
C GLY A 63 0.36 5.17 -9.31
N VAL A 64 0.19 5.60 -8.06
CA VAL A 64 1.24 5.62 -7.04
C VAL A 64 0.86 4.70 -5.86
N MET A 65 1.81 3.88 -5.44
CA MET A 65 1.70 3.06 -4.24
C MET A 65 2.81 3.44 -3.28
N PHE A 66 2.46 3.68 -2.02
CA PHE A 66 3.41 4.14 -1.01
C PHE A 66 3.09 3.55 0.37
N GLY A 67 4.02 3.66 1.30
CA GLY A 67 3.85 3.21 2.68
C GLY A 67 5.01 3.63 3.55
N HIS A 68 5.04 3.12 4.78
CA HIS A 68 6.08 3.42 5.78
C HIS A 68 6.88 2.18 6.18
N ASP A 69 7.62 2.24 7.29
CA ASP A 69 8.43 1.14 7.85
C ASP A 69 9.57 0.60 6.97
N TYR A 70 10.04 1.35 5.98
CA TYR A 70 11.04 0.87 5.04
C TYR A 70 12.43 0.61 5.66
N PHE A 71 12.82 1.37 6.70
CA PHE A 71 14.12 1.24 7.36
C PHE A 71 14.05 0.84 8.83
N ARG A 72 12.99 0.14 9.25
CA ARG A 72 12.82 -0.25 10.65
C ARG A 72 14.04 -1.04 11.17
N MET A 73 14.57 -0.62 12.31
CA MET A 73 15.83 -1.17 12.86
C MET A 73 15.74 -2.69 13.10
N GLY A 74 16.75 -3.42 12.62
CA GLY A 74 16.87 -4.87 12.77
C GLY A 74 16.21 -5.70 11.67
N ASP A 75 15.48 -5.09 10.74
CA ASP A 75 14.63 -5.83 9.81
C ASP A 75 14.81 -5.46 8.33
N ASN A 76 15.82 -6.08 7.70
CA ASN A 76 15.86 -6.21 6.24
C ASN A 76 15.01 -7.40 5.73
N ARG A 77 14.14 -7.98 6.56
CA ARG A 77 13.39 -9.20 6.25
C ARG A 77 11.89 -8.96 6.10
N GLY A 78 11.31 -7.94 6.71
CA GLY A 78 9.89 -7.58 6.66
C GLY A 78 9.50 -6.69 5.48
N VAL A 79 8.94 -5.51 5.77
CA VAL A 79 8.41 -4.55 4.78
C VAL A 79 9.42 -4.24 3.68
N ARG A 80 10.65 -3.85 4.05
CA ARG A 80 11.72 -3.52 3.09
C ARG A 80 11.97 -4.63 2.08
N ARG A 81 11.96 -5.89 2.52
CA ARG A 81 12.19 -7.05 1.65
C ARG A 81 11.00 -7.26 0.71
N ALA A 82 9.77 -7.13 1.22
CA ALA A 82 8.57 -7.26 0.41
C ALA A 82 8.53 -6.19 -0.69
N VAL A 83 8.79 -4.92 -0.34
CA VAL A 83 8.84 -3.79 -1.29
C VAL A 83 9.93 -4.01 -2.35
N ASN A 84 11.15 -4.36 -1.93
CA ASN A 84 12.26 -4.57 -2.87
C ASN A 84 12.02 -5.75 -3.81
N LEU A 85 11.54 -6.88 -3.30
CA LEU A 85 11.23 -8.04 -4.12
C LEU A 85 10.11 -7.70 -5.12
N PHE A 86 9.08 -6.99 -4.67
CA PHE A 86 7.98 -6.58 -5.53
C PHE A 86 8.50 -5.69 -6.66
N ALA A 87 9.22 -4.62 -6.32
CA ALA A 87 9.80 -3.71 -7.30
C ALA A 87 10.72 -4.44 -8.29
N GLN A 88 11.54 -5.39 -7.82
CA GLN A 88 12.39 -6.20 -8.68
C GLN A 88 11.59 -7.06 -9.68
N ILE A 89 10.51 -7.71 -9.24
CA ILE A 89 9.68 -8.56 -10.11
C ILE A 89 8.99 -7.74 -11.20
N TYR A 90 8.50 -6.55 -10.87
CA TYR A 90 7.77 -5.69 -11.81
C TYR A 90 8.66 -4.68 -12.54
N GLY A 91 9.98 -4.70 -12.33
CA GLY A 91 10.91 -3.76 -12.95
C GLY A 91 10.69 -2.30 -12.54
N LEU A 92 10.17 -2.08 -11.33
CA LEU A 92 9.83 -0.77 -10.80
C LEU A 92 10.96 -0.19 -9.92
N ARG A 93 10.99 1.13 -9.78
CA ARG A 93 11.93 1.83 -8.90
C ARG A 93 11.27 2.17 -7.57
N VAL A 94 11.92 1.80 -6.47
CA VAL A 94 11.56 2.26 -5.13
C VAL A 94 12.25 3.60 -4.87
N GLN A 95 11.47 4.62 -4.52
CA GLN A 95 11.97 5.87 -3.96
C GLN A 95 11.74 5.84 -2.45
N THR A 96 12.66 6.43 -1.68
CA THR A 96 12.58 6.40 -0.21
C THR A 96 12.79 7.79 0.35
N ASP A 97 12.00 8.15 1.36
CA ASP A 97 12.14 9.39 2.13
C ASP A 97 11.89 9.14 3.62
N GLY A 98 12.93 9.29 4.44
CA GLY A 98 12.90 8.83 5.82
C GLY A 98 12.53 7.35 5.89
N GLU A 99 11.51 7.00 6.68
CA GLU A 99 10.99 5.63 6.79
C GLU A 99 9.97 5.25 5.70
N HIS A 100 9.65 6.18 4.79
CA HIS A 100 8.65 5.96 3.75
C HIS A 100 9.26 5.41 2.46
N TRP A 101 8.44 4.69 1.72
CA TRP A 101 8.74 4.20 0.38
C TRP A 101 7.62 4.57 -0.59
N VAL A 102 8.00 4.82 -1.83
CA VAL A 102 7.08 5.21 -2.91
C VAL A 102 7.47 4.45 -4.19
N ILE A 103 6.47 3.91 -4.87
CA ILE A 103 6.58 3.29 -6.19
C ILE A 103 5.61 4.01 -7.13
N HIS A 104 6.17 4.54 -8.22
CA HIS A 104 5.39 5.10 -9.32
C HIS A 104 5.26 4.05 -10.42
N THR A 105 4.04 3.83 -10.91
CA THR A 105 3.80 3.02 -12.11
C THR A 105 3.74 3.91 -13.34
N SER A 106 4.19 3.40 -14.49
CA SER A 106 4.16 4.11 -15.77
C SER A 106 2.84 3.89 -16.52
#